data_AF-A6HPR0-F1
#
_entry.id   AF-A6HPR0-F1
#
_cell.length_a   1.000
_cell.length_b   1.000
_cell.length_c   1.000
_cell.angle_alpha   90.00
_cell.angle_beta   90.00
_cell.angle_gamma   90.00
#
_symmetry.space_group_name_H-M   'P 1'
#
loop_
_entity.id
_entity.type
_entity.pdbx_description
1 polymer ?
#
loop_
_entity_poly.entity_id
_entity_poly.type
_entity_poly.pdbx_seq_one_letter_code
_entity_poly.pdbx_strand_id
1 'polypeptide(L)' 'MVTGGANLGRIGVIANRERHPGSFDMVYVNESCQCQQLYHSANISVICKGNKPQILFPKEKK' A
#
# COMPACT_ATOMS: atom_id res chain seq x y z
N MET A 1 3.83 -0.22 0.36
CA MET A 1 3.96 -1.66 0.73
C MET A 1 3.07 -1.92 1.91
N VAL A 2 2.29 -2.99 1.86
CA VAL A 2 1.42 -3.43 2.94
C VAL A 2 2.25 -4.25 3.94
N THR A 3 2.28 -3.83 5.20
CA THR A 3 3.08 -4.46 6.27
C THR A 3 2.26 -5.23 7.30
N GLY A 4 0.93 -5.30 7.13
CA GLY A 4 0.04 -6.02 8.05
C GLY A 4 -1.25 -6.52 7.42
N GLY A 5 -1.90 -7.48 8.08
CA GLY A 5 -3.15 -8.11 7.64
C GLY A 5 -2.97 -9.19 6.58
N ALA A 6 -4.08 -9.65 5.98
CA ALA A 6 -4.10 -10.76 5.00
C ALA A 6 -3.39 -10.43 3.66
N ASN A 7 -3.16 -9.14 3.40
CA ASN A 7 -2.54 -8.63 2.18
C ASN A 7 -1.08 -8.22 2.38
N LEU A 8 -0.40 -8.79 3.38
CA LEU A 8 1.00 -8.54 3.69
C LEU A 8 1.89 -8.72 2.45
N GLY A 9 2.84 -7.80 2.25
CA GLY A 9 3.84 -7.87 1.19
C GLY A 9 3.37 -7.33 -0.16
N ARG A 10 2.09 -6.97 -0.30
CA ARG A 10 1.59 -6.35 -1.53
C ARG A 10 2.11 -4.92 -1.71
N ILE A 11 2.28 -4.55 -2.97
CA ILE A 11 2.87 -3.27 -3.37
C ILE A 11 1.96 -2.63 -4.42
N GLY A 12 1.52 -1.42 -4.12
CA GLY A 12 0.74 -0.59 -5.03
C GLY A 12 1.04 0.89 -4.84
N VAL A 13 0.38 1.69 -5.67
CA VAL A 13 0.46 3.15 -5.66
C VAL A 13 -0.64 3.70 -4.76
N ILE A 14 -0.29 4.58 -3.82
CA ILE A 14 -1.27 5.27 -2.98
C ILE A 14 -2.02 6.27 -3.85
N ALA A 15 -3.34 6.12 -3.94
CA ALA A 15 -4.21 6.99 -4.71
C ALA A 15 -4.78 8.13 -3.86
N ASN A 16 -5.30 7.79 -2.68
CA ASN A 16 -5.88 8.75 -1.75
C ASN A 16 -5.67 8.30 -0.29
N ARG A 17 -5.62 9.26 0.62
CA ARG A 17 -5.63 9.04 2.07
C ARG A 17 -6.82 9.79 2.65
N GLU A 18 -7.74 9.04 3.22
CA GLU A 18 -8.90 9.55 3.93
C GLU A 18 -8.60 9.63 5.42
N ARG A 19 -8.77 10.82 5.99
CA ARG A 19 -8.50 11.07 7.41
C ARG A 19 -9.82 11.07 8.16
N HIS A 20 -9.93 10.21 9.17
CA HIS A 20 -11.13 10.10 9.99
C HIS A 20 -10.81 10.53 11.43
N PRO A 21 -11.21 11.75 11.86
CA PRO A 21 -10.94 12.20 13.22
C PRO A 21 -11.63 11.28 14.24
N GLY A 22 -10.85 10.71 15.15
CA GLY A 22 -11.33 9.76 16.16
C GLY A 22 -11.37 8.29 15.72
N SER A 23 -10.97 7.98 14.48
CA SER A 23 -10.85 6.61 13.96
C SER A 23 -9.51 6.43 13.23
N PHE A 24 -9.31 5.28 12.59
CA PHE A 24 -8.14 5.01 11.78
C PHE A 24 -8.24 5.72 10.44
N ASP A 25 -7.13 6.34 10.01
CA ASP A 25 -7.04 6.84 8.64
C ASP A 25 -7.01 5.67 7.67
N MET A 26 -7.77 5.81 6.59
CA MET A 26 -7.85 4.84 5.52
C MET A 26 -7.02 5.30 4.32
N VAL A 27 -6.40 4.35 3.62
CA VAL A 27 -5.56 4.61 2.47
C VAL A 27 -6.05 3.74 1.32
N TYR A 28 -6.38 4.39 0.23
CA TYR A 28 -6.72 3.75 -1.03
C TYR A 28 -5.43 3.47 -1.81
N VAL A 29 -5.19 2.20 -2.14
CA VAL A 29 -4.01 1.76 -2.87
C VAL A 29 -4.44 1.06 -4.15
N ASN A 30 -3.89 1.51 -5.28
CA ASN A 30 -4.05 0.88 -6.59
C ASN A 30 -2.94 -0.16 -6.80
N GLU A 31 -3.34 -1.41 -6.98
CA GLU A 31 -2.41 -2.51 -7.23
C GLU A 31 -2.25 -2.77 -8.74
N SER A 32 -1.26 -3.58 -9.13
CA SER A 32 -0.98 -3.91 -10.54
C SER A 32 -2.14 -4.60 -11.27
N CYS A 33 -3.00 -5.31 -10.53
CA CYS A 33 -4.18 -5.98 -11.08
C CYS A 33 -5.35 -5.03 -11.40
N GLN A 34 -5.14 -3.70 -11.36
CA GLN A 34 -6.17 -2.67 -11.54
C GLN A 34 -7.33 -2.73 -10.53
N CYS A 35 -7.14 -3.45 -9.42
CA CYS A 35 -8.05 -3.40 -8.29
C CYS A 35 -7.55 -2.35 -7.29
N GLN A 36 -8.46 -1.49 -6.85
CA GLN A 36 -8.22 -0.55 -5.75
C GLN A 36 -8.66 -1.22 -4.45
N GLN A 37 -7.78 -1.22 -3.46
CA GLN A 37 -8.06 -1.79 -2.15
C GLN A 37 -7.84 -0.74 -1.06
N LEU A 38 -8.65 -0.86 0.00
CA LEU A 38 -8.60 -0.03 1.19
C LEU A 38 -7.76 -0.69 2.27
N TYR A 39 -6.89 0.09 2.89
CA TYR A 39 -6.04 -0.34 3.99
C TYR A 39 -6.07 0.68 5.13
N HIS A 40 -5.87 0.23 6.36
CA HIS A 40 -5.54 1.14 7.46
C HIS A 40 -4.15 1.73 7.22
N SER A 41 -4.01 3.03 7.46
CA SER A 41 -2.76 3.78 7.34
C SER A 41 -1.60 3.17 8.13
N ALA A 42 -1.89 2.57 9.29
CA ALA A 42 -0.89 1.88 10.12
C ALA A 42 -0.24 0.67 9.44
N ASN A 43 -0.93 0.05 8.46
CA ASN A 43 -0.44 -1.11 7.71
C ASN A 43 0.25 -0.73 6.40
N ILE A 44 0.47 0.56 6.14
CA ILE A 44 1.07 1.06 4.89
C ILE A 44 2.41 1.73 5.17
N SER A 45 3.46 1.19 4.57
CA SER A 45 4.79 1.81 4.53
C SER A 45 5.09 2.35 3.13
N VAL A 46 5.44 3.63 3.06
CA VAL A 46 5.91 4.28 1.83
C VAL A 46 7.37 3.89 1.61
N ILE A 47 7.64 3.24 0.48
CA ILE A 47 8.95 2.68 0.13
C ILE A 47 9.60 3.39 -1.07
N CYS A 48 8.80 4.15 -1.82
CA CYS A 48 9.19 4.76 -3.08
C CYS A 48 8.41 6.06 -3.27
N LYS A 49 8.94 6.99 -4.07
CA LYS A 49 8.23 8.19 -4.52
C LYS A 49 8.14 8.16 -6.04
N GLY A 50 6.91 8.13 -6.57
CA GLY A 50 6.67 7.91 -8.00
C GLY A 50 6.97 6.46 -8.42
N ASN A 51 7.19 6.25 -9.72
CA ASN A 51 7.41 4.91 -10.30
C ASN A 51 8.85 4.38 -10.15
N LYS A 52 9.76 5.12 -9.50
CA LYS A 52 11.12 4.66 -9.28
C LYS A 52 11.23 4.04 -7.90
N PRO A 53 11.45 2.71 -7.80
CA PRO A 53 11.63 2.12 -6.50
C PRO A 53 12.98 2.49 -5.89
N GLN A 54 12.98 2.82 -4.59
CA GLN A 54 14.21 3.17 -3.85
C GLN A 54 14.91 1.94 -3.26
N ILE A 55 14.26 0.77 -3.36
CA ILE A 55 14.75 -0.51 -2.84
C ILE A 55 14.53 -1.62 -3.88
N LEU A 56 15.35 -2.66 -3.81
CA LEU A 56 15.17 -3.87 -4.61
C LEU A 56 14.05 -4.72 -4.00
N PHE A 57 13.18 -5.26 -4.86
CA PHE A 57 12.11 -6.16 -4.41
C PHE A 57 12.50 -7.62 -4.60
N PRO A 58 12.08 -8.51 -3.68
CA PRO A 58 12.15 -9.94 -3.91
C PRO A 58 11.29 -10.29 -5.13
N LYS A 59 11.81 -11.19 -5.97
CA LYS A 59 11.05 -11.73 -7.10
C LYS A 59 9.87 -12.52 -6.53
N GLU A 60 8.67 -12.26 -7.03
CA GLU A 60 7.47 -13.03 -6.67
C GLU A 60 7.76 -14.51 -6.95
N LYS A 61 7.55 -15.36 -5.93
CA LYS A 61 7.67 -16.80 -6.09
C LYS A 61 6.41 -17.28 -6.80
N LYS A 62 6.57 -17.70 -8.05
CA LYS A 62 5.56 -18.49 -8.76
C LYS A 62 5.44 -19.87 -8.14
#